data_AF-A0A2G2H6G4-F1
#
_entry.id   AF-A0A2G2H6G4-F1
#
_cell.length_a   1.000
_cell.length_b   1.000
_cell.length_c   1.000
_cell.angle_alpha   90.00
_cell.angle_beta   90.00
_cell.angle_gamma   90.00
#
_symmetry.space_group_name_H-M   'P 1'
#
loop_
_entity.id
_entity.type
_entity.pdbx_description
1 polymer ?
#
loop_
_entity_poly.entity_id
_entity_poly.type
_entity_poly.pdbx_seq_one_letter_code
_entity_poly.pdbx_strand_id
1 'polypeptide(L)'
;MDKLINYYMTKTSVDLTEIALERLVYMTNASNYLLIISKIENFPNVSELDLSMYIVEIAQPNYINLITLIHQKLITFKDIDAIDDLNSALQKIKQGKENV
;
A
#
# COMPACT_ATOMS: atom_id res chain seq x y z
N MET A 1 -11.74 -10.72 0.55
CA MET A 1 -10.67 -9.79 0.93
C MET A 1 -9.68 -10.46 1.88
N ASP A 2 -10.12 -10.92 3.06
CA ASP A 2 -9.19 -11.44 4.10
C ASP A 2 -8.32 -12.61 3.65
N LYS A 3 -8.88 -13.56 2.91
CA LYS A 3 -8.09 -14.67 2.32
C LYS A 3 -7.00 -14.18 1.36
N LEU A 4 -7.24 -13.09 0.64
CA LEU A 4 -6.28 -12.53 -0.31
C LEU A 4 -5.18 -11.75 0.40
N ILE A 5 -5.52 -11.00 1.45
CA ILE A 5 -4.51 -10.33 2.31
C ILE A 5 -3.64 -11.39 2.97
N ASN A 6 -4.22 -12.43 3.57
CA ASN A 6 -3.44 -13.53 4.14
C ASN A 6 -2.54 -14.20 3.09
N TYR A 7 -3.04 -14.35 1.86
CA TYR A 7 -2.26 -14.92 0.78
C TYR A 7 -1.09 -14.00 0.38
N TYR A 8 -1.31 -12.70 0.24
CA TYR A 8 -0.25 -11.72 0.01
C TYR A 8 0.83 -11.79 1.10
N MET A 9 0.42 -11.81 2.37
CA MET A 9 1.33 -11.73 3.52
C MET A 9 2.07 -13.03 3.88
N THR A 10 1.72 -14.17 3.29
CA THR A 10 2.29 -15.48 3.67
C THR A 10 3.11 -16.14 2.57
N LYS A 11 3.22 -15.53 1.39
CA LYS A 11 3.97 -16.09 0.27
C LYS A 11 5.43 -15.69 0.32
N THR A 12 6.28 -16.65 -0.03
CA THR A 12 7.74 -16.49 -0.09
C THR A 12 8.26 -16.42 -1.52
N SER A 13 7.39 -16.58 -2.51
CA SER A 13 7.71 -16.49 -3.94
C SER A 13 7.30 -15.13 -4.46
N VAL A 14 8.25 -14.41 -5.07
CA VAL A 14 8.05 -13.09 -5.65
C VAL A 14 6.87 -13.09 -6.62
N ASP A 15 6.83 -14.00 -7.59
CA ASP A 15 5.74 -14.12 -8.56
C ASP A 15 4.36 -14.27 -7.89
N LEU A 16 4.27 -15.08 -6.82
CA LEU A 16 3.00 -15.27 -6.11
C LEU A 16 2.60 -14.05 -5.28
N THR A 17 3.57 -13.32 -4.75
CA THR A 17 3.36 -12.06 -4.03
C THR A 17 2.88 -10.98 -5.00
N GLU A 18 3.49 -10.85 -6.17
CA GLU A 18 3.07 -9.91 -7.22
C GLU A 18 1.63 -10.19 -7.70
N ILE A 19 1.30 -11.45 -8.02
CA ILE A 19 -0.07 -11.85 -8.40
C ILE A 19 -1.07 -11.53 -7.29
N ALA A 20 -0.68 -11.73 -6.02
CA ALA A 20 -1.55 -11.42 -4.89
C ALA A 20 -1.78 -9.92 -4.74
N LEU A 21 -0.71 -9.13 -4.89
CA LEU A 21 -0.73 -7.67 -4.83
C LEU A 21 -1.60 -7.10 -5.96
N GLU A 22 -1.40 -7.52 -7.21
CA GLU A 22 -2.21 -7.08 -8.36
C GLU A 22 -3.71 -7.31 -8.13
N ARG A 23 -4.07 -8.50 -7.62
CA ARG A 23 -5.46 -8.83 -7.29
C ARG A 23 -5.99 -7.97 -6.15
N LEU A 24 -5.16 -7.68 -5.14
CA LEU A 24 -5.55 -6.87 -4.00
C LEU A 24 -5.81 -5.42 -4.44
N VAL A 25 -4.93 -4.89 -5.27
CA VAL A 25 -5.05 -3.56 -5.91
C VAL A 25 -6.31 -3.48 -6.76
N TYR A 26 -6.55 -4.47 -7.63
CA TYR A 26 -7.76 -4.52 -8.47
C TYR A 26 -9.06 -4.50 -7.66
N MET A 27 -9.08 -5.15 -6.49
CA MET A 27 -10.24 -5.17 -5.59
C MET A 27 -10.32 -3.95 -4.65
N THR A 28 -9.32 -3.08 -4.67
CA THR A 28 -9.26 -1.89 -3.82
C THR A 28 -10.13 -0.77 -4.40
N ASN A 29 -10.88 -0.11 -3.54
CA ASN A 29 -11.70 1.04 -3.88
C ASN A 29 -11.75 2.04 -2.70
N ALA A 30 -12.36 3.21 -2.92
CA ALA A 30 -12.43 4.28 -1.93
C ALA A 30 -13.09 3.86 -0.59
N SER A 31 -13.92 2.81 -0.57
CA SER A 31 -14.59 2.35 0.65
C SER A 31 -13.76 1.37 1.49
N ASN A 32 -12.71 0.75 0.93
CA ASN A 32 -12.01 -0.35 1.59
C ASN A 32 -10.49 -0.18 1.74
N TYR A 33 -9.85 0.76 1.04
CA TYR A 33 -8.39 0.88 1.04
C TYR A 33 -7.79 1.03 2.44
N LEU A 34 -8.38 1.88 3.30
CA LEU A 34 -7.91 2.05 4.69
C LEU A 34 -8.04 0.76 5.52
N LEU A 35 -9.09 -0.02 5.28
CA LEU A 35 -9.27 -1.30 5.96
C LEU A 35 -8.22 -2.32 5.51
N ILE A 36 -7.85 -2.32 4.23
CA ILE A 36 -6.81 -3.21 3.70
C ILE A 36 -5.44 -2.82 4.26
N ILE A 37 -5.08 -1.52 4.24
CA ILE A 37 -3.85 -0.99 4.86
C ILE A 37 -3.78 -1.42 6.32
N SER A 38 -4.85 -1.21 7.09
CA SER A 38 -4.90 -1.60 8.50
C SER A 38 -4.70 -3.10 8.70
N LYS A 39 -5.23 -3.95 7.81
CA LYS A 39 -5.06 -5.40 7.90
C LYS A 39 -3.65 -5.87 7.56
N ILE A 40 -3.00 -5.24 6.58
CA ILE A 40 -1.59 -5.51 6.26
C ILE A 40 -0.72 -5.06 7.43
N GLU A 41 -0.91 -3.83 7.92
CA GLU A 41 -0.13 -3.26 9.03
C GLU A 41 -0.24 -4.07 10.32
N ASN A 42 -1.39 -4.68 10.60
CA ASN A 42 -1.58 -5.52 11.78
C ASN A 42 -1.27 -7.00 11.53
N PHE A 43 -0.73 -7.35 10.35
CA PHE A 43 -0.40 -8.74 10.05
C PHE A 43 0.86 -9.18 10.82
N PRO A 44 0.90 -10.41 11.37
CA PRO A 44 2.09 -10.90 12.07
C PRO A 44 3.34 -10.85 11.19
N ASN A 45 4.41 -10.23 11.69
CA ASN A 45 5.70 -10.08 11.01
C ASN A 45 5.68 -9.29 9.69
N VAL A 46 4.67 -8.42 9.50
CA VAL A 46 4.67 -7.48 8.37
C VAL A 46 5.97 -6.66 8.36
N SER A 47 6.57 -6.54 7.18
CA SER A 47 7.67 -5.59 6.96
C SER A 47 7.13 -4.24 6.50
N GLU A 48 7.94 -3.19 6.68
CA GLU A 48 7.60 -1.86 6.14
C GLU A 48 7.43 -1.90 4.62
N LEU A 49 8.22 -2.74 3.93
CA LEU A 49 8.18 -2.93 2.49
C LEU A 49 6.86 -3.56 2.02
N ASP A 50 6.34 -4.57 2.73
CA ASP A 50 5.03 -5.16 2.39
C ASP A 50 3.91 -4.12 2.41
N LEU A 51 3.97 -3.18 3.37
CA LEU A 51 2.98 -2.12 3.48
C LEU A 51 3.18 -1.03 2.42
N SER A 52 4.44 -0.63 2.17
CA SER A 52 4.77 0.44 1.21
C SER A 52 4.43 0.04 -0.23
N MET A 53 4.74 -1.21 -0.62
CA MET A 53 4.42 -1.74 -1.95
C MET A 53 2.92 -1.66 -2.23
N TYR A 54 2.08 -2.09 -1.30
CA TYR A 54 0.63 -1.98 -1.46
C TYR A 54 0.17 -0.52 -1.58
N ILE A 55 0.69 0.37 -0.73
CA ILE A 55 0.34 1.80 -0.72
C ILE A 55 0.68 2.47 -2.06
N VAL A 56 1.86 2.19 -2.63
CA VAL A 56 2.30 2.74 -3.93
C VAL A 56 1.35 2.34 -5.05
N GLU A 57 0.98 1.07 -5.11
CA GLU A 57 0.13 0.55 -6.16
C GLU A 57 -1.25 1.23 -6.16
N ILE A 58 -1.83 1.43 -4.97
CA ILE A 58 -3.14 2.04 -4.82
C ILE A 58 -3.12 3.56 -4.73
N ALA A 59 -1.96 4.21 -4.83
CA ALA A 59 -1.84 5.66 -4.65
C ALA A 59 -2.52 6.42 -5.80
N GLN A 60 -3.61 7.12 -5.49
CA GLN A 60 -4.37 7.94 -6.44
C GLN A 60 -5.03 9.17 -5.78
N PRO A 61 -5.30 10.25 -6.55
CA PRO A 61 -5.82 11.52 -6.06
C PRO A 61 -7.10 11.47 -5.22
N ASN A 62 -7.98 10.52 -5.52
CA ASN A 62 -9.30 10.37 -4.92
C ASN A 62 -9.26 9.68 -3.54
N TYR A 63 -8.12 9.14 -3.11
CA TYR A 63 -7.96 8.54 -1.78
C TYR A 63 -7.46 9.60 -0.78
N ILE A 64 -8.37 10.52 -0.42
CA ILE A 64 -8.06 11.75 0.34
C ILE A 64 -7.30 11.47 1.65
N ASN A 65 -7.68 10.42 2.39
CA ASN A 65 -7.06 10.10 3.68
C ASN A 65 -5.71 9.37 3.53
N LEU A 66 -5.36 8.90 2.33
CA LEU A 66 -4.11 8.20 2.08
C LEU A 66 -2.90 9.12 2.26
N ILE A 67 -3.01 10.40 1.88
CA ILE A 67 -1.92 11.38 2.05
C ILE A 67 -1.53 11.52 3.52
N THR A 68 -2.52 11.71 4.40
CA THR A 68 -2.28 11.82 5.85
C THR A 68 -1.65 10.55 6.40
N LEU A 69 -2.12 9.38 5.96
CA LEU A 69 -1.56 8.09 6.37
C LEU A 69 -0.10 7.95 5.92
N ILE A 70 0.22 8.28 4.66
CA ILE A 70 1.58 8.21 4.13
C ILE A 70 2.52 9.09 4.97
N HIS A 71 2.13 10.34 5.27
CA HIS A 71 2.94 11.21 6.13
C HIS A 71 3.15 10.64 7.54
N GLN A 72 2.14 9.98 8.13
CA GLN A 72 2.31 9.32 9.42
C GLN A 72 3.33 8.17 9.33
N LYS A 73 3.28 7.36 8.26
CA LYS A 73 4.22 6.25 8.07
C LYS A 73 5.65 6.73 7.82
N LEU A 74 5.84 7.80 7.05
CA LEU A 74 7.16 8.42 6.82
C LEU A 74 7.85 8.87 8.12
N ILE A 75 7.10 9.16 9.19
CA ILE A 75 7.68 9.51 10.50
C ILE A 75 8.19 8.26 11.24
N THR A 76 7.55 7.11 11.02
CA THR A 76 7.79 5.88 11.81
C THR A 76 8.64 4.84 11.09
N PHE A 77 8.62 4.84 9.75
CA PHE A 77 9.37 3.91 8.92
C PHE A 77 10.88 4.17 9.04
N LYS A 78 11.65 3.11 8.93
CA LYS A 78 13.12 3.11 9.02
C LYS A 78 13.77 2.47 7.81
N ASP A 79 13.05 1.61 7.10
CA ASP A 79 13.49 0.98 5.87
C ASP A 79 13.51 2.02 4.74
N ILE A 80 14.66 2.15 4.08
CA ILE A 80 14.89 3.19 3.07
C ILE A 80 14.05 2.91 1.82
N ASP A 81 13.94 1.65 1.41
CA ASP A 81 13.17 1.27 0.21
C ASP A 81 11.68 1.54 0.45
N ALA A 82 11.19 1.24 1.66
CA ALA A 82 9.82 1.55 2.05
C ALA A 82 9.54 3.07 2.13
N ILE A 83 10.52 3.87 2.56
CA ILE A 83 10.41 5.34 2.56
C ILE A 83 10.36 5.89 1.12
N ASP A 84 11.18 5.37 0.22
CA ASP A 84 11.22 5.78 -1.19
C ASP A 84 9.91 5.44 -1.91
N ASP A 85 9.34 4.27 -1.62
CA ASP A 85 7.99 3.90 -2.05
C ASP A 85 6.94 4.93 -1.59
N LEU A 86 6.93 5.28 -0.31
CA LEU A 86 5.97 6.26 0.23
C LEU A 86 6.13 7.65 -0.40
N ASN A 87 7.36 8.07 -0.69
CA ASN A 87 7.62 9.31 -1.43
C ASN A 87 7.10 9.23 -2.87
N SER A 88 7.31 8.10 -3.55
CA SER A 88 6.76 7.82 -4.89
C SER A 88 5.23 7.87 -4.90
N ALA A 89 4.59 7.29 -3.89
CA ALA A 89 3.13 7.33 -3.71
C ALA A 89 2.61 8.78 -3.61
N LEU A 90 3.27 9.64 -2.83
CA LEU A 90 2.92 11.07 -2.75
C LEU A 90 3.07 11.78 -4.10
N GLN A 91 4.13 11.49 -4.85
CA GLN A 91 4.34 12.05 -6.19
C GLN A 91 3.25 11.61 -7.17
N LYS A 92 2.90 10.32 -7.19
CA LYS A 92 1.83 9.75 -8.02
C LYS A 92 0.48 10.42 -7.73
N ILE A 93 0.16 10.64 -6.46
CA ILE A 93 -1.05 11.37 -6.03
C ILE A 93 -1.02 12.82 -6.50
N LYS A 94 0.12 13.50 -6.43
CA LYS A 94 0.24 14.89 -6.87
C LYS A 94 0.08 15.03 -8.39
N GLN A 95 0.79 14.23 -9.17
CA GLN A 95 0.72 14.25 -10.64
C GLN A 95 -0.69 13.90 -11.13
N GLY A 96 -1.37 12.95 -10.47
CA GLY A 96 -2.75 12.62 -10.80
C GLY A 96 -3.74 13.78 -10.58
N LYS A 97 -3.44 14.74 -9.69
CA LYS A 97 -4.27 15.95 -9.50
C LYS A 97 -4.06 17.01 -10.58
N GLU A 98 -2.90 17.02 -11.23
CA GLU A 98 -2.57 18.01 -12.26
C GLU A 98 -3.17 17.65 -13.63
N ASN A 99 -3.68 16.42 -13.79
CA ASN A 99 -4.25 15.88 -15.03
C ASN A 99 -5.79 15.77 -15.01
N VAL A 100 -6.48 16.35 -14.02
CA VAL A 100 -7.95 16.30 -13.84
C VAL A 100 -8.54 17.70 -13.92
#